data_AF-A0A660T9Z0-F1
#
_entry.id   AF-A0A660T9Z0-F1
#
_cell.length_a   1.000
_cell.length_b   1.000
_cell.length_c   1.000
_cell.angle_alpha   90.00
_cell.angle_beta   90.00
_cell.angle_gamma   90.00
#
_symmetry.space_group_name_H-M   'P 1'
#
loop_
_entity.id
_entity.type
_entity.pdbx_description
1 polymer ?
#
loop_
_entity_poly.entity_id
_entity_poly.type
_entity_poly.pdbx_seq_one_letter_code
_entity_poly.pdbx_strand_id
1 'polypeptide(L)'
;MLTKELSRSITFFSALFLGALLWGNIVVLYVALVPLLFTIMGLMINTPSSIIVERKEMGYTVWKDEIITMRVEVSIRGGLGLVTVADRLPPYFELIEGNNFHVFWKGIRDVSASFSYKVRCTKRGLHTFDGLQWRSRHLLGLQEPIVGEEEDPPEVLVKTKIMNIRRIRGIRGIASSPFPIVDIAKMGVSTTDFREIREYVPGDAIRNINWKATARYNAGYTVKPLVNEYEAEGKKAVWIFLDGSSEMEIGSTIENVFEYAVEVAEGVAYYFLEKNYRVGMYIYNKEGNQLLYPDTGMRQFYKISRELNKIETTSRKEDLKDAVEKCRGYLLSYNPLCVVIPEFSEERKESLRKGIKSIIKLIGRRRKKPPIMLVNIPPYYLSSGDGQYREKALKLIKMRERPLVKTFESMGISILRWNPRKESFATALLRGVKR
;
A
#
# COMPACT_ATOMS: atom_id res chain seq x y z
N MET A 1 -1.81 -43.79 13.55
CA MET A 1 -1.39 -44.82 12.58
C MET A 1 0.05 -45.20 12.87
N LEU A 2 0.40 -46.50 12.79
CA LEU A 2 1.77 -46.99 12.98
C LEU A 2 2.60 -46.68 11.72
N THR A 3 3.89 -46.42 11.88
CA THR A 3 4.79 -46.25 10.74
C THR A 3 4.94 -47.57 9.96
N LYS A 4 5.16 -47.50 8.63
CA LYS A 4 5.33 -48.70 7.78
C LYS A 4 6.54 -49.56 8.18
N GLU A 5 7.57 -48.96 8.76
CA GLU A 5 8.76 -49.67 9.22
C GLU A 5 8.50 -50.41 10.53
N LEU A 6 7.66 -49.84 11.39
CA LEU A 6 7.27 -50.47 12.64
C LEU A 6 6.39 -51.70 12.41
N SER A 7 5.45 -51.64 11.47
CA SER A 7 4.62 -52.80 11.14
C SER A 7 5.44 -53.97 10.61
N ARG A 8 6.46 -53.70 9.77
CA ARG A 8 7.41 -54.70 9.28
C ARG A 8 8.29 -55.29 10.39
N SER A 9 8.70 -54.46 11.34
CA SER A 9 9.51 -54.90 12.48
C SER A 9 8.69 -55.79 13.41
N ILE A 10 7.45 -55.41 13.72
CA ILE A 10 6.52 -56.21 14.53
C ILE A 10 6.25 -57.57 13.88
N THR A 11 5.96 -57.62 12.57
CA THR A 11 5.71 -58.90 11.87
C THR A 11 6.95 -59.78 11.84
N PHE A 12 8.13 -59.21 11.60
CA PHE A 12 9.40 -59.95 11.61
C PHE A 12 9.71 -60.55 12.99
N PHE A 13 9.68 -59.74 14.06
CA PHE A 13 9.97 -60.22 15.41
C PHE A 13 8.89 -61.16 15.94
N SER A 14 7.62 -60.98 15.55
CA SER A 14 6.54 -61.93 15.90
C SER A 14 6.72 -63.28 15.19
N ALA A 15 7.11 -63.27 13.91
CA ALA A 15 7.42 -64.50 13.18
C ALA A 15 8.66 -65.21 13.74
N LEU A 16 9.71 -64.46 14.09
CA LEU A 16 10.91 -64.98 14.73
C LEU A 16 10.60 -65.61 16.11
N PHE A 17 9.74 -64.96 16.90
CA PHE A 17 9.29 -65.46 18.19
C PHE A 17 8.52 -66.78 18.06
N LEU A 18 7.56 -66.85 17.12
CA LEU A 18 6.79 -68.08 16.84
C LEU A 18 7.69 -69.22 16.33
N GLY A 19 8.62 -68.92 15.41
CA GLY A 19 9.58 -69.91 14.92
C GLY A 19 10.52 -70.44 16.01
N ALA A 20 11.00 -69.56 16.90
CA ALA A 20 11.83 -69.95 18.04
C ALA A 20 11.08 -70.83 19.05
N LEU A 21 9.79 -70.55 19.27
CA LEU A 21 8.91 -71.35 20.12
C LEU A 21 8.76 -72.79 19.59
N LEU A 22 8.57 -72.94 18.27
CA LEU A 22 8.42 -74.24 17.61
C LEU A 22 9.70 -75.08 17.65
N TRP A 23 10.88 -74.47 17.50
CA TRP A 23 12.17 -75.16 17.53
C TRP A 23 12.77 -75.32 18.93
N GLY A 24 12.17 -74.73 19.98
CA GLY A 24 12.67 -74.82 21.35
C GLY A 24 13.99 -74.07 21.58
N ASN A 25 14.34 -73.10 20.73
CA ASN A 25 15.60 -72.35 20.85
C ASN A 25 15.42 -71.13 21.76
N ILE A 26 15.86 -71.28 23.01
CA ILE A 26 15.76 -70.25 24.06
C ILE A 26 16.49 -68.95 23.69
N VAL A 27 17.64 -69.02 23.00
CA VAL A 27 18.43 -67.84 22.64
C VAL A 27 17.66 -66.97 21.63
N VAL A 28 17.10 -67.58 20.59
CA VAL A 28 16.32 -66.86 19.57
C VAL A 28 15.03 -66.28 20.16
N LEU A 29 14.43 -66.98 21.13
CA LEU A 29 13.25 -66.50 21.85
C LEU A 29 13.55 -65.19 22.60
N TYR A 30 14.67 -65.11 23.33
CA TYR A 30 15.07 -63.85 23.99
C TYR A 30 15.38 -62.73 23.01
N VAL A 31 16.05 -63.03 21.89
CA VAL A 31 16.36 -62.05 20.84
C VAL A 31 15.08 -61.47 20.22
N ALA A 32 14.02 -62.26 20.07
CA ALA A 32 12.74 -61.80 19.55
C ALA A 32 11.89 -61.07 20.62
N LEU A 33 11.97 -61.49 21.89
CA LEU A 33 11.16 -60.97 22.99
C LEU A 33 11.53 -59.52 23.36
N VAL A 34 12.83 -59.19 23.43
CA VAL A 34 13.28 -57.86 23.88
C VAL A 34 12.78 -56.73 22.97
N PRO A 35 12.93 -56.78 21.63
CA PRO A 35 12.39 -55.74 20.72
C PRO A 35 10.86 -55.66 20.75
N LEU A 36 10.19 -56.80 20.93
CA LEU A 36 8.73 -56.88 20.96
C LEU A 36 8.17 -56.23 22.22
N LEU A 37 8.77 -56.50 23.40
CA LEU A 37 8.44 -55.82 24.65
C LEU A 37 8.73 -54.31 24.58
N PHE A 38 9.86 -53.92 23.99
CA PHE A 38 10.20 -52.51 23.80
C PHE A 38 9.19 -51.79 22.90
N THR A 39 8.73 -52.46 21.84
CA THR A 39 7.71 -51.94 20.93
C THR A 39 6.36 -51.80 21.64
N ILE A 40 5.92 -52.80 22.39
CA ILE A 40 4.67 -52.75 23.17
C ILE A 40 4.72 -51.60 24.18
N MET A 41 5.80 -51.50 24.94
CA MET A 41 5.99 -50.42 25.91
C MET A 41 5.99 -49.04 25.24
N GLY A 42 6.61 -48.93 24.08
CA GLY A 42 6.63 -47.71 23.29
C GLY A 42 5.26 -47.34 22.69
N LEU A 43 4.40 -48.32 22.38
CA LEU A 43 3.04 -48.06 21.88
C LEU A 43 2.07 -47.62 22.98
N MET A 44 2.35 -47.94 24.25
CA MET A 44 1.61 -47.42 25.40
C MET A 44 1.85 -45.92 25.62
N ILE A 45 2.94 -45.39 25.06
CA ILE A 45 3.23 -43.96 25.07
C ILE A 45 2.47 -43.33 23.91
N ASN A 46 1.63 -42.34 24.21
CA ASN A 46 0.92 -41.59 23.19
C ASN A 46 1.77 -40.42 22.69
N THR A 47 1.69 -40.15 21.39
CA THR A 47 2.19 -38.90 20.80
C THR A 47 1.60 -37.69 21.51
N PRO A 48 2.36 -36.58 21.64
CA PRO A 48 1.82 -35.37 22.24
C PRO A 48 0.54 -34.93 21.52
N SER A 49 -0.54 -34.80 22.29
CA SER A 49 -1.91 -34.57 21.83
C SER A 49 -2.54 -33.39 22.57
N SER A 50 -3.62 -32.84 22.03
CA SER A 50 -4.26 -31.63 22.58
C SER A 50 -3.30 -30.44 22.64
N ILE A 51 -2.64 -30.18 21.51
CA ILE A 51 -1.72 -29.06 21.32
C ILE A 51 -2.57 -27.86 20.89
N ILE A 52 -2.50 -26.79 21.67
CA ILE A 52 -3.12 -25.50 21.35
C ILE A 52 -1.97 -24.53 21.13
N VAL A 53 -1.90 -23.94 19.94
CA VAL A 53 -0.93 -22.92 19.57
C VAL A 53 -1.73 -21.70 19.14
N GLU A 54 -1.56 -20.59 19.84
CA GLU A 54 -2.29 -19.35 19.56
C GLU A 54 -1.33 -18.18 19.46
N ARG A 55 -1.52 -17.34 18.44
CA ARG A 55 -0.83 -16.06 18.33
C ARG A 55 -1.59 -15.01 19.13
N LYS A 56 -0.94 -14.36 20.09
CA LYS A 56 -1.49 -13.22 20.84
C LYS A 56 -0.89 -11.90 20.36
N GLU A 57 -1.66 -10.83 20.55
CA GLU A 57 -1.23 -9.44 20.34
C GLU A 57 -0.88 -9.05 18.90
N MET A 58 -1.63 -9.54 17.90
CA MET A 58 -1.49 -9.01 16.55
C MET A 58 -2.36 -7.78 16.34
N GLY A 59 -1.73 -6.64 16.07
CA GLY A 59 -2.41 -5.51 15.45
C GLY A 59 -2.70 -5.82 13.98
N TYR A 60 -3.97 -5.77 13.57
CA TYR A 60 -4.39 -5.96 12.16
C TYR A 60 -3.92 -4.85 11.21
N THR A 61 -3.26 -3.82 11.74
CA THR A 61 -2.77 -2.68 10.97
C THR A 61 -1.41 -2.27 11.50
N VAL A 62 -0.43 -2.19 10.60
CA VAL A 62 0.96 -1.86 10.92
C VAL A 62 1.48 -0.87 9.88
N TRP A 63 2.43 0.00 10.26
CA TRP A 63 3.11 0.85 9.29
C TRP A 63 4.28 0.12 8.60
N LYS A 64 4.52 0.41 7.32
CA LYS A 64 5.71 -0.04 6.60
C LYS A 64 6.98 0.28 7.40
N ASP A 65 7.89 -0.69 7.48
CA ASP A 65 9.15 -0.66 8.24
C ASP A 65 9.01 -0.56 9.77
N GLU A 66 7.79 -0.64 10.31
CA GLU A 66 7.58 -0.76 11.75
C GLU A 66 7.94 -2.17 12.24
N ILE A 67 8.58 -2.23 13.41
CA ILE A 67 8.94 -3.51 14.04
C ILE A 67 7.77 -3.95 14.91
N ILE A 68 7.21 -5.11 14.59
CA ILE A 68 6.10 -5.71 15.33
C ILE A 68 6.64 -6.84 16.18
N THR A 69 6.19 -6.93 17.43
CA THR A 69 6.48 -8.09 18.28
C THR A 69 5.34 -9.08 18.15
N MET A 70 5.65 -10.30 17.71
CA MET A 70 4.72 -11.43 17.65
C MET A 70 4.90 -12.27 18.91
N ARG A 71 3.81 -12.58 19.61
CA ARG A 71 3.82 -13.47 20.77
C ARG A 71 3.01 -14.72 20.48
N VAL A 72 3.61 -15.88 20.67
CA VAL A 72 2.95 -17.18 20.48
C VAL A 72 2.88 -17.87 21.83
N GLU A 73 1.69 -18.32 22.21
CA GLU A 73 1.45 -19.17 23.37
C GLU A 73 1.20 -20.61 22.94
N VAL A 74 1.84 -21.54 23.63
CA VAL A 74 1.79 -22.97 23.36
C VAL A 74 1.35 -23.69 24.62
N SER A 75 0.30 -24.48 24.51
CA SER A 75 -0.22 -25.33 25.58
C SER A 75 -0.30 -26.78 25.10
N ILE A 76 0.42 -27.68 25.78
CA ILE A 76 0.48 -29.11 25.45
C ILE A 76 0.09 -29.89 26.71
N ARG A 77 -1.05 -30.61 26.65
CA ARG A 77 -1.59 -31.35 27.80
C ARG A 77 -1.39 -32.86 27.69
N GLY A 78 -1.59 -33.44 26.52
CA GLY A 78 -1.52 -34.89 26.31
C GLY A 78 -0.18 -35.39 25.78
N GLY A 79 0.10 -36.68 26.04
CA GLY A 79 1.19 -37.45 25.45
C GLY A 79 2.60 -37.08 25.91
N LEU A 80 3.59 -37.73 25.28
CA LEU A 80 5.02 -37.60 25.56
C LEU A 80 5.83 -37.56 24.26
N GLY A 81 6.77 -36.63 24.16
CA GLY A 81 7.63 -36.50 22.99
C GLY A 81 7.99 -35.06 22.64
N LEU A 82 8.43 -34.86 21.40
CA LEU A 82 8.86 -33.55 20.91
C LEU A 82 7.72 -32.87 20.16
N VAL A 83 7.53 -31.58 20.42
CA VAL A 83 6.60 -30.73 19.67
C VAL A 83 7.40 -29.59 19.05
N THR A 84 7.42 -29.54 17.73
CA THR A 84 8.03 -28.42 16.99
C THR A 84 6.93 -27.46 16.59
N VAL A 85 7.09 -26.19 16.91
CA VAL A 85 6.18 -25.10 16.52
C VAL A 85 6.97 -24.16 15.62
N ALA A 86 6.42 -23.85 14.46
CA ALA A 86 7.02 -22.99 13.46
C ALA A 86 5.97 -21.98 12.97
N ASP A 87 6.35 -20.71 12.94
CA ASP A 87 5.55 -19.65 12.35
C ASP A 87 6.14 -19.27 10.99
N ARG A 88 5.44 -19.62 9.91
CA ARG A 88 5.92 -19.34 8.56
C ARG A 88 5.53 -17.90 8.16
N LEU A 89 6.55 -17.05 8.04
CA LEU A 89 6.38 -15.64 7.72
C LEU A 89 6.10 -15.46 6.22
N PRO A 90 5.23 -14.51 5.83
CA PRO A 90 5.03 -14.15 4.43
C PRO A 90 6.33 -13.61 3.79
N PRO A 91 6.46 -13.63 2.44
CA PRO A 91 7.70 -13.30 1.74
C PRO A 91 8.30 -11.92 2.05
N TYR A 92 7.48 -10.94 2.46
CA TYR A 92 7.89 -9.56 2.71
C TYR A 92 8.12 -9.25 4.20
N PHE A 93 7.97 -10.25 5.07
CA PHE A 93 8.22 -10.13 6.51
C PHE A 93 9.61 -10.66 6.83
N GLU A 94 10.47 -9.76 7.30
CA GLU A 94 11.82 -10.10 7.75
C GLU A 94 11.82 -10.33 9.26
N LEU A 95 12.45 -11.43 9.70
CA LEU A 95 12.74 -11.68 11.11
C LEU A 95 13.92 -10.81 11.54
N ILE A 96 13.69 -9.90 12.50
CA ILE A 96 14.71 -8.96 12.99
C ILE A 96 15.38 -9.48 14.26
N GLU A 97 14.58 -9.96 15.22
CA GLU A 97 15.06 -10.48 16.51
C GLU A 97 14.24 -11.69 16.94
N GLY A 98 14.89 -12.62 17.64
CA GLY A 98 14.26 -13.84 18.14
C GLY A 98 14.27 -14.98 17.13
N ASN A 99 13.42 -15.98 17.36
CA ASN A 99 13.29 -17.14 16.50
C ASN A 99 11.80 -17.45 16.30
N ASN A 100 11.39 -17.67 15.06
CA ASN A 100 10.02 -18.08 14.70
C ASN A 100 9.87 -19.62 14.70
N PHE A 101 10.90 -20.34 15.12
CA PHE A 101 10.93 -21.79 15.24
C PHE A 101 11.36 -22.22 16.65
N HIS A 102 10.54 -23.04 17.31
CA HIS A 102 10.80 -23.54 18.65
C HIS A 102 10.50 -25.03 18.77
N VAL A 103 11.30 -25.72 19.60
CA VAL A 103 11.12 -27.14 19.93
C VAL A 103 10.84 -27.26 21.42
N PHE A 104 9.74 -27.90 21.75
CA PHE A 104 9.31 -28.16 23.12
C PHE A 104 9.39 -29.65 23.42
N TRP A 105 9.94 -29.98 24.58
CA TRP A 105 9.87 -31.33 25.13
C TRP A 105 8.62 -31.45 26.00
N LYS A 106 7.67 -32.29 25.58
CA LYS A 106 6.51 -32.66 26.40
C LYS A 106 6.89 -33.88 27.24
N GLY A 107 7.13 -33.62 28.53
CA GLY A 107 7.27 -34.65 29.57
C GLY A 107 5.93 -35.05 30.18
N ILE A 108 5.98 -35.63 31.38
CA ILE A 108 4.78 -36.14 32.08
C ILE A 108 3.82 -35.02 32.47
N ARG A 109 4.36 -33.83 32.79
CA ARG A 109 3.56 -32.65 33.15
C ARG A 109 3.07 -31.91 31.91
N ASP A 110 2.01 -31.12 32.10
CA ASP A 110 1.54 -30.17 31.11
C ASP A 110 2.61 -29.10 30.86
N VAL A 111 2.74 -28.68 29.61
CA VAL A 111 3.68 -27.64 29.20
C VAL A 111 2.88 -26.44 28.73
N SER A 112 3.07 -25.32 29.41
CA SER A 112 2.61 -24.00 28.98
C SER A 112 3.83 -23.12 28.80
N ALA A 113 4.09 -22.73 27.55
CA ALA A 113 5.24 -21.90 27.19
C ALA A 113 4.80 -20.77 26.27
N SER A 114 5.53 -19.66 26.31
CA SER A 114 5.35 -18.57 25.37
C SER A 114 6.69 -18.13 24.83
N PHE A 115 6.76 -17.85 23.54
CA PHE A 115 7.92 -17.21 22.93
C PHE A 115 7.48 -16.00 22.11
N SER A 116 8.42 -15.08 21.90
CA SER A 116 8.18 -13.88 21.11
C SER A 116 9.32 -13.64 20.15
N TYR A 117 8.99 -13.13 18.97
CA TYR A 117 9.96 -12.73 17.96
C TYR A 117 9.50 -11.42 17.30
N LYS A 118 10.45 -10.67 16.74
CA LYS A 118 10.17 -9.39 16.11
C LYS A 118 10.29 -9.49 14.60
N VAL A 119 9.30 -8.96 13.91
CA VAL A 119 9.23 -8.95 12.45
C VAL A 119 9.08 -7.53 11.93
N ARG A 120 9.56 -7.31 10.71
CA ARG A 120 9.39 -6.05 9.98
C ARG A 120 8.83 -6.37 8.59
N CYS A 121 7.72 -5.74 8.22
CA CYS A 121 7.23 -5.82 6.86
C CYS A 121 7.75 -4.65 6.02
N THR A 122 8.32 -5.00 4.87
CA THR A 122 9.00 -4.08 3.96
C THR A 122 8.11 -3.63 2.80
N LYS A 123 6.97 -4.29 2.59
CA LYS A 123 6.03 -3.99 1.49
C LYS A 123 4.65 -3.63 2.03
N ARG A 124 4.06 -2.55 1.51
CA ARG A 124 2.67 -2.18 1.84
C ARG A 124 1.68 -3.20 1.27
N GLY A 125 0.45 -3.18 1.77
CA GLY A 125 -0.65 -4.00 1.27
C GLY A 125 -1.22 -4.94 2.30
N LEU A 126 -2.12 -5.80 1.85
CA LEU A 126 -2.73 -6.85 2.66
C LEU A 126 -1.85 -8.10 2.56
N HIS A 127 -1.38 -8.61 3.69
CA HIS A 127 -0.56 -9.81 3.76
C HIS A 127 -1.22 -10.85 4.65
N THR A 128 -1.47 -12.03 4.09
CA THR A 128 -1.98 -13.21 4.79
C THR A 128 -0.80 -13.99 5.35
N PHE A 129 -0.87 -14.38 6.62
CA PHE A 129 0.09 -15.34 7.17
C PHE A 129 -0.19 -16.75 6.64
N ASP A 130 0.85 -17.59 6.54
CA ASP A 130 0.69 -19.00 6.13
C ASP A 130 0.13 -19.88 7.28
N GLY A 131 -0.10 -19.27 8.45
CA GLY A 131 -0.58 -19.94 9.67
C GLY A 131 0.53 -20.50 10.55
N LEU A 132 0.24 -20.63 11.85
CA LEU A 132 1.10 -21.37 12.78
C LEU A 132 1.03 -22.86 12.47
N GLN A 133 2.20 -23.49 12.27
CA GLN A 133 2.31 -24.93 12.05
C GLN A 133 2.95 -25.60 13.26
N TRP A 134 2.40 -26.73 13.68
CA TRP A 134 3.03 -27.56 14.68
C TRP A 134 3.08 -29.02 14.25
N ARG A 135 4.13 -29.70 14.70
CA ARG A 135 4.35 -31.12 14.46
C ARG A 135 4.76 -31.79 15.75
N SER A 136 3.96 -32.75 16.20
CA SER A 136 4.31 -33.60 17.32
C SER A 136 4.98 -34.87 16.84
N ARG A 137 6.04 -35.29 17.52
CA ARG A 137 6.77 -36.53 17.25
C ARG A 137 6.72 -37.40 18.49
N HIS A 138 6.42 -38.67 18.28
CA HIS A 138 6.48 -39.68 19.32
C HIS A 138 7.91 -39.79 19.88
N LEU A 139 8.06 -40.02 21.18
CA LEU A 139 9.36 -40.21 21.83
C LEU A 139 10.26 -41.22 21.09
N LEU A 140 9.69 -42.37 20.75
CA LEU A 140 10.39 -43.46 20.06
C LEU A 140 10.14 -43.50 18.54
N GLY A 141 9.46 -42.50 17.96
CA GLY A 141 9.16 -42.46 16.53
C GLY A 141 8.23 -43.57 16.00
N LEU A 142 7.53 -44.27 16.91
CA LEU A 142 6.69 -45.43 16.60
C LEU A 142 5.34 -45.07 15.95
N GLN A 143 4.84 -43.87 16.24
CA GLN A 143 3.60 -43.35 15.69
C GLN A 143 3.91 -42.24 14.68
N GLU A 144 3.08 -42.15 13.63
CA GLU A 144 3.14 -41.05 12.68
C GLU A 144 2.98 -39.70 13.40
N PRO A 145 3.74 -38.67 13.00
CA PRO A 145 3.67 -37.37 13.65
C PRO A 145 2.32 -36.70 13.40
N ILE A 146 1.75 -36.11 14.44
CA ILE A 146 0.53 -35.32 14.31
C ILE A 146 0.96 -33.93 13.83
N VAL A 147 0.45 -33.52 12.68
CA VAL A 147 0.62 -32.17 12.14
C VAL A 147 -0.68 -31.40 12.35
N GLY A 148 -0.58 -30.17 12.81
CA GLY A 148 -1.70 -29.25 12.85
C GLY A 148 -1.27 -27.88 12.34
N GLU A 149 -2.26 -27.16 11.83
CA GLU A 149 -2.13 -25.82 11.30
C GLU A 149 -3.23 -24.95 11.89
N GLU A 150 -2.95 -23.67 12.03
CA GLU A 150 -3.94 -22.66 12.41
C GLU A 150 -5.06 -22.59 11.37
N GLU A 151 -6.32 -22.71 11.82
CA GLU A 151 -7.47 -22.79 10.92
C GLU A 151 -7.79 -21.46 10.22
N ASP A 152 -7.56 -20.32 10.89
CA ASP A 152 -7.82 -18.97 10.36
C ASP A 152 -6.57 -18.09 10.51
N PRO A 153 -5.64 -18.13 9.54
CA PRO A 153 -4.43 -17.33 9.61
C PRO A 153 -4.78 -15.84 9.49
N PRO A 154 -4.19 -14.98 10.34
CA PRO A 154 -4.57 -13.58 10.34
C PRO A 154 -4.06 -12.82 9.12
N GLU A 155 -4.84 -11.84 8.71
CA GLU A 155 -4.46 -10.85 7.70
C GLU A 155 -3.93 -9.57 8.35
N VAL A 156 -2.77 -9.09 7.88
CA VAL A 156 -2.16 -7.85 8.34
C VAL A 156 -2.18 -6.82 7.22
N LEU A 157 -2.84 -5.68 7.47
CA LEU A 157 -2.80 -4.53 6.57
C LEU A 157 -1.57 -3.67 6.90
N VAL A 158 -0.56 -3.72 6.03
CA VAL A 158 0.62 -2.88 6.13
C VAL A 158 0.37 -1.58 5.38
N LYS A 159 0.23 -0.49 6.13
CA LYS A 159 -0.01 0.85 5.60
C LYS A 159 1.29 1.55 5.26
N THR A 160 1.26 2.38 4.23
CA THR A 160 2.31 3.35 3.94
C THR A 160 2.49 4.34 5.09
N LYS A 161 3.73 4.65 5.43
CA LYS A 161 4.02 5.64 6.46
C LYS A 161 3.60 7.02 5.96
N ILE A 162 2.67 7.67 6.66
CA ILE A 162 2.22 9.02 6.30
C ILE A 162 3.41 9.97 6.36
N MET A 163 3.81 10.51 5.21
CA MET A 163 4.79 11.59 5.17
C MET A 163 4.23 12.81 5.91
N ASN A 164 4.82 13.13 7.05
CA ASN A 164 4.34 14.22 7.89
C ASN A 164 4.72 15.58 7.28
N ILE A 165 3.88 16.09 6.38
CA ILE A 165 4.08 17.39 5.69
C ILE A 165 3.71 18.57 6.61
N ARG A 166 3.19 18.31 7.82
CA ARG A 166 2.72 19.33 8.79
C ARG A 166 3.74 20.41 9.16
N ARG A 167 5.04 20.18 8.96
CA ARG A 167 6.10 21.16 9.26
C ARG A 167 6.26 22.27 8.21
N ILE A 168 5.47 22.30 7.12
CA ILE A 168 5.44 23.46 6.22
C ILE A 168 4.56 24.56 6.84
N ARG A 169 4.94 25.05 8.03
CA ARG A 169 4.47 26.34 8.57
C ARG A 169 5.53 27.37 8.22
N GLY A 170 5.14 28.45 7.52
CA GLY A 170 5.98 29.65 7.45
C GLY A 170 6.45 30.14 6.08
N ILE A 171 6.06 29.56 4.95
CA ILE A 171 6.33 30.23 3.65
C ILE A 171 5.15 31.16 3.32
N ARG A 172 5.05 32.27 4.07
CA ARG A 172 4.38 33.46 3.56
C ARG A 172 5.36 34.14 2.60
N GLY A 173 5.03 34.19 1.32
CA GLY A 173 5.56 35.26 0.45
C GLY A 173 6.31 34.88 -0.82
N ILE A 174 6.75 33.64 -1.07
CA ILE A 174 7.48 33.33 -2.32
C ILE A 174 7.11 31.91 -2.77
N ALA A 175 5.92 31.74 -3.34
CA ALA A 175 5.60 30.53 -4.07
C ALA A 175 5.37 30.84 -5.55
N SER A 176 6.43 30.72 -6.34
CA SER A 176 6.32 30.59 -7.79
C SER A 176 5.62 29.25 -8.06
N SER A 177 4.36 29.33 -8.51
CA SER A 177 3.50 28.31 -9.16
C SER A 177 3.99 26.84 -9.26
N PRO A 178 3.11 25.82 -9.07
CA PRO A 178 1.66 25.91 -9.18
C PRO A 178 0.98 25.41 -7.91
N PHE A 179 0.63 26.31 -7.00
CA PHE A 179 -0.49 26.04 -6.09
C PHE A 179 -1.79 26.34 -6.84
N PRO A 180 -2.92 25.71 -6.46
CA PRO A 180 -4.20 26.10 -7.04
C PRO A 180 -4.44 27.58 -6.74
N ILE A 181 -4.62 28.37 -7.79
CA ILE A 181 -4.77 29.83 -7.68
C ILE A 181 -6.27 30.18 -7.56
N VAL A 182 -7.12 29.41 -8.23
CA VAL A 182 -8.55 29.71 -8.38
C VAL A 182 -9.36 28.87 -7.41
N ASP A 183 -10.17 29.55 -6.62
CA ASP A 183 -11.25 28.98 -5.82
C ASP A 183 -12.49 28.84 -6.71
N ILE A 184 -13.04 27.62 -6.82
CA ILE A 184 -14.26 27.39 -7.62
C ILE A 184 -15.35 26.84 -6.70
N ALA A 185 -16.44 27.59 -6.60
CA ALA A 185 -17.67 27.14 -5.96
C ALA A 185 -18.61 26.56 -7.02
N LYS A 186 -19.14 25.35 -6.75
CA LYS A 186 -20.29 24.82 -7.50
C LYS A 186 -21.62 25.21 -6.85
N MET A 187 -21.64 25.17 -5.52
CA MET A 187 -22.74 25.57 -4.65
C MET A 187 -22.11 25.94 -3.30
N GLY A 188 -22.61 27.00 -2.68
CA GLY A 188 -22.09 27.53 -1.41
C GLY A 188 -22.83 28.80 -1.03
N VAL A 189 -22.52 29.33 0.14
CA VAL A 189 -23.04 30.64 0.56
C VAL A 189 -22.44 31.69 -0.37
N SER A 190 -23.31 32.51 -0.97
CA SER A 190 -22.90 33.67 -1.75
C SER A 190 -22.07 34.59 -0.85
N THR A 191 -20.85 34.92 -1.27
CA THR A 191 -20.03 35.92 -0.60
C THR A 191 -20.57 37.32 -0.90
N THR A 192 -19.93 38.35 -0.36
CA THR A 192 -20.22 39.75 -0.70
C THR A 192 -19.58 40.20 -2.01
N ASP A 193 -18.73 39.37 -2.63
CA ASP A 193 -17.98 39.77 -3.82
C ASP A 193 -18.86 39.67 -5.07
N PHE A 194 -18.98 40.80 -5.77
CA PHE A 194 -19.83 40.94 -6.94
C PHE A 194 -19.24 40.18 -8.14
N ARG A 195 -20.04 39.31 -8.77
CA ARG A 195 -19.64 38.55 -9.96
C ARG A 195 -20.12 39.23 -11.24
N GLU A 196 -21.45 39.31 -11.42
CA GLU A 196 -22.08 39.92 -12.59
C GLU A 196 -23.51 40.34 -12.30
N ILE A 197 -24.11 41.12 -13.21
CA ILE A 197 -25.54 41.40 -13.21
C ILE A 197 -26.18 40.56 -14.31
N ARG A 198 -27.20 39.77 -13.95
CA ARG A 198 -27.97 38.96 -14.91
C ARG A 198 -29.47 39.23 -14.81
N GLU A 199 -30.22 38.77 -15.80
CA GLU A 199 -31.69 38.80 -15.75
C GLU A 199 -32.21 37.90 -14.60
N TYR A 200 -33.24 38.39 -13.91
CA TYR A 200 -33.94 37.67 -12.86
C TYR A 200 -34.61 36.40 -13.42
N VAL A 201 -34.41 35.29 -12.72
CA VAL A 201 -35.09 34.02 -12.98
C VAL A 201 -35.98 33.70 -11.77
N PRO A 202 -37.22 33.20 -11.98
CA PRO A 202 -38.07 32.77 -10.88
C PRO A 202 -37.34 31.78 -9.96
N GLY A 203 -37.17 32.16 -8.69
CA GLY A 203 -36.37 31.43 -7.69
C GLY A 203 -35.21 32.25 -7.11
N ASP A 204 -34.82 33.35 -7.75
CA ASP A 204 -33.83 34.28 -7.22
C ASP A 204 -34.34 35.03 -5.99
N ALA A 205 -33.45 35.27 -5.03
CA ALA A 205 -33.78 36.04 -3.83
C ALA A 205 -34.05 37.51 -4.18
N ILE A 206 -35.21 38.04 -3.79
CA ILE A 206 -35.65 39.42 -4.05
C ILE A 206 -34.63 40.45 -3.53
N ARG A 207 -33.94 40.14 -2.42
CA ARG A 207 -32.88 41.00 -1.84
C ARG A 207 -31.71 41.26 -2.79
N ASN A 208 -31.49 40.37 -3.76
CA ASN A 208 -30.39 40.49 -4.71
C ASN A 208 -30.76 41.31 -5.96
N ILE A 209 -32.02 41.76 -6.09
CA ILE A 209 -32.45 42.60 -7.22
C ILE A 209 -31.75 43.96 -7.14
N ASN A 210 -31.03 44.31 -8.20
CA ASN A 210 -30.40 45.60 -8.35
C ASN A 210 -31.36 46.58 -9.02
N TRP A 211 -32.19 47.25 -8.21
CA TRP A 211 -33.18 48.22 -8.69
C TRP A 211 -32.56 49.38 -9.46
N LYS A 212 -31.35 49.81 -9.08
CA LYS A 212 -30.63 50.90 -9.77
C LYS A 212 -30.18 50.49 -11.18
N ALA A 213 -29.64 49.28 -11.34
CA ALA A 213 -29.29 48.74 -12.65
C ALA A 213 -30.55 48.49 -13.49
N THR A 214 -31.59 47.91 -12.89
CA THR A 214 -32.90 47.65 -13.52
C THR A 214 -33.52 48.93 -14.08
N ALA A 215 -33.50 50.03 -13.31
CA ALA A 215 -34.07 51.32 -13.73
C ALA A 215 -33.26 52.00 -14.85
N ARG A 216 -31.95 51.77 -14.92
CA ARG A 216 -31.08 52.32 -15.98
C ARG A 216 -31.17 51.53 -17.28
N TYR A 217 -31.29 50.21 -17.17
CA TYR A 217 -31.31 49.30 -18.33
C TYR A 217 -32.68 49.26 -19.01
N ASN A 218 -33.75 49.31 -18.21
CA ASN A 218 -35.12 49.29 -18.72
C ASN A 218 -35.69 50.72 -18.84
N ALA A 219 -35.24 51.46 -19.86
CA ALA A 219 -35.81 52.77 -20.22
C ALA A 219 -36.99 52.67 -21.21
N GLY A 220 -37.57 51.47 -21.40
CA GLY A 220 -38.65 51.20 -22.36
C GLY A 220 -39.79 50.35 -21.78
N TYR A 221 -40.74 49.94 -22.63
CA TYR A 221 -42.03 49.32 -22.25
C TYR A 221 -41.97 47.90 -21.64
N THR A 222 -40.79 47.29 -21.49
CA THR A 222 -40.64 45.96 -20.87
C THR A 222 -39.56 46.01 -19.79
N VAL A 223 -39.99 45.87 -18.53
CA VAL A 223 -39.08 45.88 -17.37
C VAL A 223 -38.68 44.46 -17.03
N LYS A 224 -37.42 44.11 -17.27
CA LYS A 224 -36.83 42.86 -16.76
C LYS A 224 -35.98 43.15 -15.53
N PRO A 225 -36.34 42.63 -14.34
CA PRO A 225 -35.53 42.82 -13.14
C PRO A 225 -34.12 42.25 -13.34
N LEU A 226 -33.11 43.00 -12.93
CA LEU A 226 -31.72 42.59 -12.95
C LEU A 226 -31.27 42.22 -11.54
N VAL A 227 -30.55 41.11 -11.40
CA VAL A 227 -30.09 40.56 -10.11
C VAL A 227 -28.57 40.62 -10.04
N ASN A 228 -28.05 41.09 -8.90
CA ASN A 228 -26.64 40.96 -8.57
C ASN A 228 -26.34 39.48 -8.26
N GLU A 229 -25.53 38.86 -9.09
CA GLU A 229 -24.93 37.57 -8.79
C GLU A 229 -23.62 37.82 -8.03
N TYR A 230 -23.47 37.17 -6.88
CA TYR A 230 -22.26 37.23 -6.07
C TYR A 230 -21.46 35.94 -6.21
N GLU A 231 -20.13 36.02 -6.09
CA GLU A 231 -19.27 34.84 -6.13
C GLU A 231 -19.59 33.94 -4.93
N ALA A 232 -19.85 32.65 -5.17
CA ALA A 232 -19.98 31.69 -4.10
C ALA A 232 -18.59 31.32 -3.55
N GLU A 233 -18.48 31.06 -2.24
CA GLU A 233 -17.20 30.72 -1.60
C GLU A 233 -16.65 29.39 -2.17
N GLY A 234 -15.63 29.49 -3.02
CA GLY A 234 -15.04 28.36 -3.70
C GLY A 234 -14.02 27.62 -2.85
N LYS A 235 -13.77 26.36 -3.18
CA LYS A 235 -12.62 25.63 -2.64
C LYS A 235 -11.68 25.28 -3.78
N LYS A 236 -10.40 25.57 -3.59
CA LYS A 236 -9.30 25.06 -4.42
C LYS A 236 -9.41 23.56 -4.62
N ALA A 237 -9.12 23.11 -5.83
CA ALA A 237 -9.12 21.70 -6.18
C ALA A 237 -7.74 21.21 -6.62
N VAL A 238 -7.44 19.96 -6.30
CA VAL A 238 -6.25 19.22 -6.72
C VAL A 238 -6.71 17.90 -7.31
N TRP A 239 -6.10 17.52 -8.42
CA TRP A 239 -6.34 16.26 -9.09
C TRP A 239 -5.04 15.49 -9.23
N ILE A 240 -4.96 14.32 -8.64
CA ILE A 240 -3.76 13.46 -8.69
C ILE A 240 -3.95 12.46 -9.83
N PHE A 241 -3.00 12.40 -10.76
CA PHE A 241 -2.86 11.33 -11.74
C PHE A 241 -1.67 10.47 -11.34
N LEU A 242 -1.92 9.20 -11.01
CA LEU A 242 -0.88 8.24 -10.64
C LEU A 242 -0.76 7.15 -11.70
N ASP A 243 0.45 6.92 -12.20
CA ASP A 243 0.76 5.78 -13.05
C ASP A 243 0.74 4.48 -12.24
N GLY A 244 -0.12 3.54 -12.63
CA GLY A 244 -0.21 2.21 -12.00
C GLY A 244 0.34 1.09 -12.88
N SER A 245 1.16 1.42 -13.89
CA SER A 245 1.77 0.44 -14.78
C SER A 245 2.94 -0.31 -14.12
N SER A 246 3.19 -1.55 -14.55
CA SER A 246 4.32 -2.36 -14.06
C SER A 246 5.69 -1.77 -14.38
N GLU A 247 5.79 -0.85 -15.34
CA GLU A 247 7.02 -0.08 -15.58
C GLU A 247 7.41 0.83 -14.40
N MET A 248 6.51 1.11 -13.47
CA MET A 248 6.82 1.84 -12.24
C MET A 248 7.53 0.95 -11.19
N GLU A 249 7.59 -0.37 -11.37
CA GLU A 249 8.27 -1.30 -10.44
C GLU A 249 9.79 -1.33 -10.60
N ILE A 250 10.39 -0.24 -11.10
CA ILE A 250 11.85 -0.13 -11.20
C ILE A 250 12.45 0.04 -9.80
N GLY A 251 13.28 -0.92 -9.40
CA GLY A 251 13.96 -0.94 -8.11
C GLY A 251 14.06 -2.36 -7.57
N SER A 252 14.06 -2.47 -6.25
CA SER A 252 13.92 -3.75 -5.55
C SER A 252 12.44 -4.04 -5.24
N THR A 253 12.15 -5.26 -4.82
CA THR A 253 10.81 -5.64 -4.36
C THR A 253 10.30 -4.78 -3.18
N ILE A 254 11.22 -4.19 -2.41
CA ILE A 254 10.95 -3.39 -1.20
C ILE A 254 10.92 -1.89 -1.51
N GLU A 255 11.90 -1.44 -2.30
CA GLU A 255 12.05 -0.05 -2.71
C GLU A 255 12.00 0.04 -4.24
N ASN A 256 10.85 0.46 -4.77
CA ASN A 256 10.69 0.73 -6.20
C ASN A 256 9.98 2.09 -6.41
N VAL A 257 10.02 2.58 -7.65
CA VAL A 257 9.45 3.90 -8.01
C VAL A 257 7.96 3.96 -7.68
N PHE A 258 7.21 2.89 -7.89
CA PHE A 258 5.78 2.82 -7.59
C PHE A 258 5.47 2.99 -6.10
N GLU A 259 6.24 2.35 -5.21
CA GLU A 259 6.11 2.53 -3.75
C GLU A 259 6.21 4.01 -3.37
N TYR A 260 7.24 4.69 -3.87
CA TYR A 260 7.43 6.12 -3.62
C TYR A 260 6.38 6.99 -4.30
N ALA A 261 5.87 6.59 -5.47
CA ALA A 261 4.79 7.30 -6.16
C ALA A 261 3.48 7.26 -5.34
N VAL A 262 3.18 6.13 -4.71
CA VAL A 262 2.06 5.99 -3.78
C VAL A 262 2.26 6.84 -2.53
N GLU A 263 3.45 6.82 -1.92
CA GLU A 263 3.77 7.70 -0.79
C GLU A 263 3.57 9.18 -1.16
N VAL A 264 4.05 9.61 -2.34
CA VAL A 264 3.83 10.98 -2.86
C VAL A 264 2.36 11.29 -3.00
N ALA A 265 1.58 10.41 -3.63
CA ALA A 265 0.15 10.62 -3.82
C ALA A 265 -0.58 10.80 -2.47
N GLU A 266 -0.27 9.94 -1.50
CA GLU A 266 -0.85 10.02 -0.15
C GLU A 266 -0.43 11.30 0.58
N GLY A 267 0.85 11.68 0.51
CA GLY A 267 1.35 12.92 1.10
C GLY A 267 0.71 14.17 0.47
N VAL A 268 0.63 14.23 -0.86
CA VAL A 268 -0.04 15.31 -1.59
C VAL A 268 -1.51 15.40 -1.18
N ALA A 269 -2.21 14.27 -1.15
CA ALA A 269 -3.61 14.23 -0.73
C ALA A 269 -3.78 14.74 0.70
N TYR A 270 -2.97 14.24 1.64
CA TYR A 270 -2.99 14.66 3.04
C TYR A 270 -2.81 16.18 3.18
N TYR A 271 -1.76 16.73 2.57
CA TYR A 271 -1.42 18.15 2.68
C TYR A 271 -2.53 19.07 2.17
N PHE A 272 -3.13 18.73 1.03
CA PHE A 272 -4.19 19.56 0.45
C PHE A 272 -5.53 19.38 1.18
N LEU A 273 -5.85 18.18 1.66
CA LEU A 273 -7.06 17.95 2.46
C LEU A 273 -7.00 18.61 3.84
N GLU A 274 -5.82 18.64 4.47
CA GLU A 274 -5.58 19.37 5.73
C GLU A 274 -5.80 20.89 5.54
N LYS A 275 -5.54 21.41 4.32
CA LYS A 275 -5.82 22.79 3.91
C LYS A 275 -7.25 23.03 3.42
N ASN A 276 -8.15 22.05 3.60
CA ASN A 276 -9.55 22.11 3.17
C ASN A 276 -9.74 22.24 1.64
N TYR A 277 -8.80 21.75 0.84
CA TYR A 277 -8.94 21.71 -0.62
C TYR A 277 -9.75 20.47 -1.03
N ARG A 278 -10.38 20.52 -2.21
CA ARG A 278 -10.98 19.34 -2.84
C ARG A 278 -9.87 18.50 -3.48
N VAL A 279 -9.77 17.23 -3.11
CA VAL A 279 -8.78 16.33 -3.71
C VAL A 279 -9.49 15.17 -4.40
N GLY A 280 -9.31 15.09 -5.71
CA GLY A 280 -9.67 13.93 -6.53
C GLY A 280 -8.42 13.21 -7.00
N MET A 281 -8.59 11.95 -7.39
CA MET A 281 -7.50 11.13 -7.87
C MET A 281 -7.97 10.19 -8.97
N TYR A 282 -7.11 9.98 -9.97
CA TYR A 282 -7.25 8.95 -10.97
C TYR A 282 -5.96 8.16 -11.03
N ILE A 283 -6.05 6.87 -10.81
CA ILE A 283 -4.94 5.95 -11.08
C ILE A 283 -5.17 5.43 -12.49
N TYR A 284 -4.17 5.33 -13.35
CA TYR A 284 -4.36 4.85 -14.71
C TYR A 284 -3.58 3.56 -14.94
N ASN A 285 -4.29 2.45 -14.92
CA ASN A 285 -3.74 1.11 -15.17
C ASN A 285 -4.75 0.12 -15.76
N LYS A 286 -5.82 0.59 -16.42
CA LYS A 286 -6.81 -0.20 -17.19
C LYS A 286 -7.67 -1.24 -16.42
N GLU A 287 -7.35 -1.61 -15.18
CA GLU A 287 -8.11 -2.54 -14.33
C GLU A 287 -8.92 -1.90 -13.17
N GLY A 288 -10.25 -2.02 -13.19
CA GLY A 288 -11.13 -1.65 -12.07
C GLY A 288 -11.60 -0.18 -12.03
N ASN A 289 -12.25 0.21 -10.93
CA ASN A 289 -12.77 1.56 -10.68
C ASN A 289 -11.68 2.46 -10.07
N GLN A 290 -10.90 3.11 -10.94
CA GLN A 290 -9.70 3.86 -10.54
C GLN A 290 -9.95 5.36 -10.29
N LEU A 291 -11.22 5.76 -10.23
CA LEU A 291 -11.64 7.16 -10.07
C LEU A 291 -12.11 7.44 -8.65
N LEU A 292 -11.40 8.34 -7.98
CA LEU A 292 -11.77 8.91 -6.70
C LEU A 292 -12.25 10.35 -6.91
N TYR A 293 -13.56 10.54 -6.79
CA TYR A 293 -14.19 11.85 -6.96
C TYR A 293 -13.62 12.89 -5.97
N PRO A 294 -13.49 14.17 -6.37
CA PRO A 294 -13.01 15.22 -5.47
C PRO A 294 -13.95 15.44 -4.30
N ASP A 295 -13.39 15.36 -3.10
CA ASP A 295 -14.07 15.72 -1.86
C ASP A 295 -13.08 16.39 -0.90
N THR A 296 -13.55 16.86 0.26
CA THR A 296 -12.77 17.59 1.26
C THR A 296 -12.65 16.86 2.59
N GLY A 297 -11.65 17.26 3.39
CA GLY A 297 -11.48 16.81 4.76
C GLY A 297 -10.90 15.41 4.92
N MET A 298 -10.74 14.98 6.17
CA MET A 298 -10.01 13.75 6.52
C MET A 298 -10.73 12.46 6.10
N ARG A 299 -12.06 12.47 5.95
CA ARG A 299 -12.80 11.30 5.43
C ARG A 299 -12.33 10.95 4.01
N GLN A 300 -12.14 11.96 3.17
CA GLN A 300 -11.61 11.77 1.82
C GLN A 300 -10.16 11.24 1.86
N PHE A 301 -9.34 11.71 2.80
CA PHE A 301 -7.97 11.23 2.95
C PHE A 301 -7.96 9.73 3.24
N TYR A 302 -8.76 9.27 4.21
CA TYR A 302 -8.82 7.84 4.54
C TYR A 302 -9.36 7.00 3.39
N LYS A 303 -10.27 7.54 2.56
CA LYS A 303 -10.73 6.88 1.34
C LYS A 303 -9.60 6.72 0.32
N ILE A 304 -8.86 7.80 0.03
CA ILE A 304 -7.71 7.78 -0.89
C ILE A 304 -6.63 6.83 -0.38
N SER A 305 -6.24 6.94 0.89
CA SER A 305 -5.22 6.09 1.52
C SER A 305 -5.61 4.60 1.44
N ARG A 306 -6.89 4.27 1.66
CA ARG A 306 -7.38 2.89 1.55
C ARG A 306 -7.21 2.33 0.14
N GLU A 307 -7.57 3.08 -0.89
CA GLU A 307 -7.39 2.63 -2.28
C GLU A 307 -5.92 2.53 -2.68
N LEU A 308 -5.09 3.48 -2.23
CA LEU A 308 -3.64 3.47 -2.45
C LEU A 308 -2.91 2.30 -1.76
N ASN A 309 -3.42 1.82 -0.63
CA ASN A 309 -2.86 0.65 0.05
C ASN A 309 -3.28 -0.67 -0.61
N LYS A 310 -4.36 -0.68 -1.40
CA LYS A 310 -4.84 -1.88 -2.11
C LYS A 310 -4.29 -2.02 -3.52
N ILE A 311 -3.74 -0.94 -4.09
CA ILE A 311 -3.36 -0.95 -5.49
C ILE A 311 -2.02 -1.64 -5.72
N GLU A 312 -2.05 -2.58 -6.67
CA GLU A 312 -0.90 -3.21 -7.27
C GLU A 312 -0.70 -2.70 -8.71
N THR A 313 0.51 -2.85 -9.23
CA THR A 313 0.75 -2.51 -10.63
C THR A 313 0.17 -3.57 -11.55
N THR A 314 -0.10 -3.20 -12.80
CA THR A 314 -0.57 -4.15 -13.81
C THR A 314 0.14 -3.92 -15.14
N SER A 315 0.29 -5.01 -15.89
CA SER A 315 0.89 -4.99 -17.23
C SER A 315 -0.02 -4.34 -18.28
N ARG A 316 -1.29 -4.10 -17.94
CA ARG A 316 -2.25 -3.46 -18.83
C ARG A 316 -2.05 -1.95 -18.83
N LYS A 317 -1.74 -1.42 -20.01
CA LYS A 317 -1.39 -0.02 -20.20
C LYS A 317 -2.62 0.84 -20.48
N GLU A 318 -2.79 1.88 -19.69
CA GLU A 318 -3.62 3.05 -19.99
C GLU A 318 -2.72 4.28 -20.10
N ASP A 319 -3.01 5.17 -21.04
CA ASP A 319 -2.23 6.38 -21.22
C ASP A 319 -2.82 7.53 -20.40
N LEU A 320 -1.98 8.48 -19.96
CA LEU A 320 -2.44 9.68 -19.25
C LEU A 320 -3.52 10.44 -20.04
N LYS A 321 -3.48 10.42 -21.37
CA LYS A 321 -4.51 11.05 -22.21
C LYS A 321 -5.89 10.44 -21.95
N ASP A 322 -5.99 9.12 -21.87
CA ASP A 322 -7.26 8.42 -21.68
C ASP A 322 -7.82 8.70 -20.28
N ALA A 323 -6.94 8.69 -19.28
CA ALA A 323 -7.26 9.10 -17.91
C ALA A 323 -7.83 10.53 -17.84
N VAL A 324 -7.23 11.46 -18.59
CA VAL A 324 -7.66 12.86 -18.66
C VAL A 324 -9.03 12.99 -19.34
N GLU A 325 -9.29 12.24 -20.40
CA GLU A 325 -10.61 12.25 -21.06
C GLU A 325 -11.71 11.68 -20.15
N LYS A 326 -11.44 10.58 -19.43
CA LYS A 326 -12.38 10.03 -18.43
C LYS A 326 -12.67 11.03 -17.30
N CYS A 327 -11.70 11.86 -16.93
CA CYS A 327 -11.85 12.87 -15.90
C CYS A 327 -12.30 14.25 -16.41
N ARG A 328 -12.54 14.40 -17.73
CA ARG A 328 -12.76 15.69 -18.40
C ARG A 328 -13.82 16.56 -17.73
N GLY A 329 -14.97 15.98 -17.37
CA GLY A 329 -16.06 16.69 -16.72
C GLY A 329 -15.65 17.32 -15.39
N TYR A 330 -14.83 16.63 -14.61
CA TYR A 330 -14.31 17.11 -13.34
C TYR A 330 -13.20 18.15 -13.50
N LEU A 331 -12.28 17.94 -14.45
CA LEU A 331 -11.21 18.89 -14.73
C LEU A 331 -11.76 20.25 -15.20
N LEU A 332 -12.75 20.24 -16.11
CA LEU A 332 -13.42 21.45 -16.57
C LEU A 332 -14.25 22.11 -15.46
N SER A 333 -14.90 21.29 -14.63
CA SER A 333 -15.72 21.77 -13.51
C SER A 333 -14.91 22.46 -12.41
N TYR A 334 -13.75 21.91 -12.05
CA TYR A 334 -13.01 22.31 -10.85
C TYR A 334 -11.70 23.04 -11.13
N ASN A 335 -11.27 23.12 -12.40
CA ASN A 335 -10.01 23.75 -12.82
C ASN A 335 -8.82 23.47 -11.85
N PRO A 336 -8.57 22.20 -11.50
CA PRO A 336 -7.69 21.86 -10.39
C PRO A 336 -6.21 22.09 -10.73
N LEU A 337 -5.38 22.08 -9.70
CA LEU A 337 -3.96 21.73 -9.86
C LEU A 337 -3.87 20.24 -10.23
N CYS A 338 -3.36 19.92 -11.41
CA CYS A 338 -3.08 18.53 -11.79
C CYS A 338 -1.69 18.14 -11.28
N VAL A 339 -1.63 17.23 -10.32
CA VAL A 339 -0.39 16.58 -9.87
C VAL A 339 -0.26 15.28 -10.63
N VAL A 340 0.72 15.19 -11.52
CA VAL A 340 0.96 14.01 -12.35
C VAL A 340 2.19 13.31 -11.81
N ILE A 341 2.06 12.03 -11.49
CA ILE A 341 3.14 11.14 -11.03
C ILE A 341 3.28 10.03 -12.07
N PRO A 342 3.99 10.29 -13.19
CA PRO A 342 4.08 9.37 -14.31
C PRO A 342 5.31 8.47 -14.21
N GLU A 343 5.31 7.41 -15.01
CA GLU A 343 6.55 6.78 -15.46
C GLU A 343 7.34 7.78 -16.33
N PHE A 344 8.60 8.04 -15.96
CA PHE A 344 9.42 9.10 -16.56
C PHE A 344 10.57 8.54 -17.42
N SER A 345 10.21 7.94 -18.56
CA SER A 345 11.16 7.39 -19.54
C SER A 345 11.10 8.06 -20.91
N GLU A 346 12.09 7.78 -21.76
CA GLU A 346 12.05 8.21 -23.17
C GLU A 346 11.01 7.40 -23.96
N GLU A 347 10.80 6.12 -23.61
CA GLU A 347 9.78 5.27 -24.21
C GLU A 347 8.36 5.83 -24.02
N ARG A 348 8.07 6.44 -22.87
CA ARG A 348 6.75 7.04 -22.57
C ARG A 348 6.62 8.53 -22.88
N LYS A 349 7.68 9.18 -23.33
CA LYS A 349 7.73 10.62 -23.62
C LYS A 349 6.56 11.14 -24.43
N GLU A 350 6.25 10.50 -25.56
CA GLU A 350 5.22 10.99 -26.49
C GLU A 350 3.81 10.79 -25.91
N SER A 351 3.58 9.68 -25.22
CA SER A 351 2.32 9.41 -24.53
C SER A 351 2.08 10.43 -23.40
N LEU A 352 3.09 10.65 -22.56
CA LEU A 352 3.05 11.64 -21.49
C LEU A 352 2.85 13.07 -22.04
N ARG A 353 3.55 13.42 -23.12
CA ARG A 353 3.39 14.71 -23.82
C ARG A 353 1.96 14.89 -24.36
N LYS A 354 1.36 13.86 -24.95
CA LYS A 354 -0.05 13.89 -25.40
C LYS A 354 -1.02 14.09 -24.24
N GLY A 355 -0.84 13.36 -23.14
CA GLY A 355 -1.67 13.50 -21.93
C GLY A 355 -1.59 14.91 -21.33
N ILE A 356 -0.37 15.43 -21.14
CA ILE A 356 -0.14 16.78 -20.65
C ILE A 356 -0.73 17.85 -21.58
N LYS A 357 -0.57 17.71 -22.91
CA LYS A 357 -1.22 18.62 -23.87
C LYS A 357 -2.74 18.58 -23.75
N SER A 358 -3.34 17.42 -23.47
CA SER A 358 -4.78 17.31 -23.21
C SER A 358 -5.18 18.11 -21.97
N ILE A 359 -4.43 17.99 -20.86
CA ILE A 359 -4.66 18.79 -19.65
C ILE A 359 -4.54 20.30 -19.98
N ILE A 360 -3.47 20.73 -20.65
CA ILE A 360 -3.29 22.14 -21.04
C ILE A 360 -4.45 22.64 -21.91
N LYS A 361 -4.95 21.82 -22.84
CA LYS A 361 -6.10 22.18 -23.68
C LYS A 361 -7.37 22.39 -22.87
N LEU A 362 -7.59 21.59 -21.81
CA LEU A 362 -8.78 21.66 -20.96
C LEU A 362 -8.71 22.82 -19.94
N ILE A 363 -7.60 22.96 -19.22
CA ILE A 363 -7.49 23.89 -18.07
C ILE A 363 -6.44 25.01 -18.26
N GLY A 364 -5.55 24.90 -19.23
CA GLY A 364 -4.41 25.81 -19.43
C GLY A 364 -4.72 27.11 -20.19
N ARG A 365 -5.86 27.21 -20.90
CA ARG A 365 -6.16 28.33 -21.82
C ARG A 365 -6.19 29.73 -21.19
N ARG A 366 -6.32 29.84 -19.86
CA ARG A 366 -6.46 31.11 -19.14
C ARG A 366 -5.25 31.51 -18.30
N ARG A 367 -4.13 30.76 -18.31
CA ARG A 367 -2.99 31.00 -17.39
C ARG A 367 -1.65 31.10 -18.12
N LYS A 368 -0.77 31.98 -17.62
CA LYS A 368 0.62 32.14 -18.11
C LYS A 368 1.48 30.88 -17.90
N LYS A 369 1.19 30.11 -16.84
CA LYS A 369 1.75 28.77 -16.60
C LYS A 369 0.60 27.78 -16.35
N PRO A 370 0.60 26.60 -16.97
CA PRO A 370 -0.44 25.60 -16.73
C PRO A 370 -0.36 25.11 -15.27
N PRO A 371 -1.49 24.85 -14.61
CA PRO A 371 -1.51 24.36 -13.22
C PRO A 371 -1.22 22.86 -13.18
N ILE A 372 -0.02 22.48 -13.63
CA ILE A 372 0.44 21.11 -13.70
C ILE A 372 1.74 21.01 -12.93
N MET A 373 1.76 20.13 -11.93
CA MET A 373 2.96 19.72 -11.22
C MET A 373 3.28 18.28 -11.62
N LEU A 374 4.43 18.08 -12.26
CA LEU A 374 4.92 16.76 -12.62
C LEU A 374 5.93 16.30 -11.56
N VAL A 375 5.63 15.23 -10.85
CA VAL A 375 6.54 14.65 -9.86
C VAL A 375 7.35 13.56 -10.55
N ASN A 376 8.65 13.79 -10.69
CA ASN A 376 9.59 12.81 -11.20
C ASN A 376 10.34 12.18 -10.02
N ILE A 377 10.28 10.86 -9.93
CA ILE A 377 11.02 10.02 -8.98
C ILE A 377 12.04 9.24 -9.81
N PRO A 378 13.29 9.74 -9.94
CA PRO A 378 14.23 9.12 -10.87
C PRO A 378 14.65 7.73 -10.40
N PRO A 379 14.52 6.68 -11.25
CA PRO A 379 14.71 5.28 -10.86
C PRO A 379 16.15 4.99 -10.41
N TYR A 380 17.12 5.74 -10.92
CA TYR A 380 18.53 5.54 -10.64
C TYR A 380 18.93 5.85 -9.18
N TYR A 381 18.05 6.47 -8.39
CA TYR A 381 18.26 6.58 -6.95
C TYR A 381 18.00 5.26 -6.20
N LEU A 382 17.24 4.35 -6.81
CA LEU A 382 16.76 3.11 -6.20
C LEU A 382 17.58 1.88 -6.62
N SER A 383 18.47 2.03 -7.60
CA SER A 383 19.34 0.95 -8.04
C SER A 383 20.30 0.52 -6.92
N SER A 384 20.14 -0.72 -6.46
CA SER A 384 21.05 -1.39 -5.52
C SER A 384 22.17 -2.06 -6.31
N GLY A 385 23.36 -1.46 -6.30
CA GLY A 385 24.55 -2.05 -6.87
C GLY A 385 25.79 -1.32 -6.39
N ASP A 386 26.83 -2.03 -6.00
CA ASP A 386 28.11 -1.44 -5.60
C ASP A 386 29.11 -1.52 -6.76
N GLY A 387 29.93 -0.47 -6.94
CA GLY A 387 31.07 -0.49 -7.85
C GLY A 387 31.15 0.63 -8.90
N GLN A 388 32.25 0.62 -9.64
CA GLN A 388 32.66 1.65 -10.62
C GLN A 388 31.66 1.82 -11.80
N TYR A 389 30.94 0.75 -12.17
CA TYR A 389 29.94 0.78 -13.24
C TYR A 389 28.66 1.52 -12.85
N ARG A 390 28.33 1.58 -11.55
CA ARG A 390 27.17 2.32 -11.08
C ARG A 390 27.27 3.79 -11.43
N GLU A 391 28.38 4.44 -11.09
CA GLU A 391 28.52 5.88 -11.31
C GLU A 391 28.42 6.25 -12.80
N LYS A 392 29.01 5.42 -13.67
CA LYS A 392 28.88 5.55 -15.13
C LYS A 392 27.43 5.37 -15.58
N ALA A 393 26.73 4.34 -15.11
CA ALA A 393 25.32 4.10 -15.44
C ALA A 393 24.40 5.24 -14.94
N LEU A 394 24.60 5.74 -13.72
CA LEU A 394 23.88 6.89 -13.16
C LEU A 394 24.07 8.13 -14.04
N LYS A 395 25.30 8.38 -14.50
CA LYS A 395 25.61 9.51 -15.39
C LYS A 395 24.90 9.35 -16.73
N LEU A 396 24.87 8.15 -17.31
CA LEU A 396 24.16 7.86 -18.56
C LEU A 396 22.65 8.05 -18.44
N ILE A 397 22.01 7.51 -17.39
CA ILE A 397 20.56 7.67 -17.16
C ILE A 397 20.23 9.16 -16.96
N LYS A 398 21.03 9.87 -16.16
CA LYS A 398 20.86 11.32 -15.95
C LYS A 398 21.02 12.10 -17.26
N MET A 399 21.92 11.70 -18.15
CA MET A 399 22.06 12.31 -19.48
C MET A 399 20.85 12.02 -20.37
N ARG A 400 20.27 10.82 -20.29
CA ARG A 400 19.07 10.42 -21.02
C ARG A 400 17.81 11.16 -20.54
N GLU A 401 17.67 11.43 -19.24
CA GLU A 401 16.52 12.19 -18.71
C GLU A 401 16.56 13.70 -18.99
N ARG A 402 17.74 14.29 -19.23
CA ARG A 402 17.87 15.75 -19.40
C ARG A 402 17.02 16.31 -20.55
N PRO A 403 17.00 15.70 -21.75
CA PRO A 403 16.11 16.12 -22.85
C PRO A 403 14.62 16.07 -22.48
N LEU A 404 14.17 15.02 -21.78
CA LEU A 404 12.80 14.89 -21.27
C LEU A 404 12.43 16.06 -20.35
N VAL A 405 13.25 16.32 -19.33
CA VAL A 405 13.02 17.41 -18.37
C VAL A 405 12.92 18.75 -19.10
N LYS A 406 13.88 19.05 -19.99
CA LYS A 406 13.87 20.28 -20.80
C LYS A 406 12.62 20.38 -21.67
N THR A 407 12.14 19.27 -22.23
CA THR A 407 10.93 19.25 -23.07
C THR A 407 9.73 19.73 -22.27
N PHE A 408 9.51 19.21 -21.07
CA PHE A 408 8.36 19.58 -20.24
C PHE A 408 8.52 20.96 -19.58
N GLU A 409 9.74 21.35 -19.19
CA GLU A 409 10.02 22.72 -18.72
C GLU A 409 9.72 23.76 -19.81
N SER A 410 10.04 23.47 -21.08
CA SER A 410 9.74 24.37 -22.20
C SER A 410 8.24 24.54 -22.46
N MET A 411 7.41 23.59 -21.99
CA MET A 411 5.95 23.69 -21.99
C MET A 411 5.39 24.47 -20.79
N GLY A 412 6.25 25.04 -19.93
CA GLY A 412 5.87 25.81 -18.75
C GLY A 412 5.43 24.96 -17.55
N ILE A 413 5.70 23.66 -17.57
CA ILE A 413 5.28 22.71 -16.53
C ILE A 413 6.26 22.74 -15.37
N SER A 414 5.73 22.69 -14.15
CA SER A 414 6.57 22.65 -12.95
C SER A 414 6.95 21.20 -12.67
N ILE A 415 8.25 20.89 -12.73
CA ILE A 415 8.76 19.54 -12.49
C ILE A 415 9.41 19.46 -11.13
N LEU A 416 8.84 18.65 -10.25
CA LEU A 416 9.40 18.33 -8.96
C LEU A 416 10.23 17.06 -9.07
N ARG A 417 11.55 17.19 -9.03
CA ARG A 417 12.45 16.03 -8.94
C ARG A 417 12.66 15.70 -7.48
N TRP A 418 12.32 14.48 -7.07
CA TRP A 418 12.47 14.02 -5.69
C TRP A 418 13.43 12.82 -5.60
N ASN A 419 14.31 12.84 -4.60
CA ASN A 419 15.16 11.71 -4.25
C ASN A 419 14.73 11.20 -2.87
N PRO A 420 14.05 10.05 -2.77
CA PRO A 420 13.55 9.54 -1.50
C PRO A 420 14.66 9.16 -0.51
N ARG A 421 15.86 8.80 -0.99
CA ARG A 421 17.00 8.43 -0.13
C ARG A 421 17.77 9.63 0.44
N LYS A 422 17.59 10.84 -0.12
CA LYS A 422 18.35 12.04 0.30
C LYS A 422 17.54 13.04 1.11
N GLU A 423 16.27 13.21 0.79
CA GLU A 423 15.44 14.24 1.39
C GLU A 423 13.98 13.80 1.49
N SER A 424 13.26 14.34 2.47
CA SER A 424 11.81 14.14 2.54
C SER A 424 11.10 14.86 1.39
N PHE A 425 9.96 14.32 0.96
CA PHE A 425 9.15 14.92 -0.11
C PHE A 425 8.73 16.37 0.22
N ALA A 426 8.42 16.66 1.48
CA ALA A 426 8.13 18.01 1.95
C ALA A 426 9.28 18.98 1.66
N THR A 427 10.53 18.56 1.91
CA THR A 427 11.73 19.37 1.63
C THR A 427 11.90 19.61 0.13
N ALA A 428 11.67 18.59 -0.69
CA ALA A 428 11.73 18.71 -2.14
C ALA A 428 10.68 19.70 -2.68
N LEU A 429 9.45 19.63 -2.17
CA LEU A 429 8.39 20.60 -2.50
C LEU A 429 8.84 22.04 -2.19
N LEU A 430 9.43 22.29 -1.02
CA LEU A 430 9.92 23.62 -0.65
C LEU A 430 11.03 24.12 -1.58
N ARG A 431 11.90 23.24 -2.06
CA ARG A 431 12.93 23.59 -3.04
C ARG A 431 12.33 23.98 -4.39
N GLY A 432 11.31 23.25 -4.84
CA GLY A 432 10.61 23.53 -6.09
C GLY A 432 9.92 24.90 -6.10
N VAL A 433 9.48 25.36 -4.92
CA VAL A 433 8.76 26.62 -4.72
C VAL A 433 9.69 27.85 -4.69
N LYS A 434 10.98 27.67 -4.33
CA LYS A 434 12.00 28.74 -4.26
C LYS A 434 12.67 29.10 -5.59
N ARG A 435 12.44 28.32 -6.66
CA ARG A 435 12.95 28.58 -8.02
C ARG A 435 11.85 29.17 -8.90
#